data_AF-A0A1I6URZ7-F1
#
_entry.id   AF-A0A1I6URZ7-F1
#
_cell.length_a   1.000
_cell.length_b   1.000
_cell.length_c   1.000
_cell.angle_alpha   90.00
_cell.angle_beta   90.00
_cell.angle_gamma   90.00
#
_symmetry.space_group_name_H-M   'P 1'
#
loop_
_entity.id
_entity.type
_entity.pdbx_description
1 polymer ?
#
loop_
_entity_poly.entity_id
_entity_poly.type
_entity_poly.pdbx_seq_one_letter_code
_entity_poly.pdbx_strand_id
1 'polypeptide(L)'
;MAAVAFDTLKFARTLREKAKLSPEQAEGLADAMAEALQGDLVTKADLRAGLADTRSEIVRWVGGLIGFQTLAVIGAVVALARAPH
;
A
#
# COMPACT_ATOMS: atom_id res chain seq x y z
N MET A 1 -13.94 5.76 6.75
CA MET A 1 -12.75 6.62 6.61
C MET A 1 -13.21 7.95 6.06
N ALA A 2 -12.94 9.07 6.74
CA ALA A 2 -13.22 10.38 6.17
C ALA A 2 -12.03 10.77 5.29
N ALA A 3 -12.17 10.65 3.97
CA ALA A 3 -11.30 11.37 3.06
C ALA A 3 -11.56 12.86 3.31
N VAL A 4 -10.54 13.60 3.75
CA VAL A 4 -10.66 15.06 3.85
C VAL A 4 -10.63 15.57 2.42
N ALA A 5 -11.80 15.93 1.90
CA ALA A 5 -11.93 16.46 0.54
C ALA A 5 -11.16 17.78 0.41
N PHE A 6 -10.48 17.97 -0.72
CA PHE A 6 -9.87 19.24 -1.05
C PHE A 6 -10.96 20.27 -1.39
N ASP A 7 -11.02 21.34 -0.61
CA ASP A 7 -12.00 22.43 -0.81
C ASP A 7 -11.40 23.49 -1.74
N THR A 8 -11.61 23.30 -3.04
CA THR A 8 -11.14 24.18 -4.12
C THR A 8 -11.56 25.63 -3.90
N LEU A 9 -12.78 25.88 -3.41
CA LEU A 9 -13.31 27.23 -3.19
C LEU A 9 -12.60 27.94 -2.04
N LYS A 10 -12.42 27.24 -0.90
CA LYS A 10 -11.68 27.78 0.24
C LYS A 10 -10.21 28.02 -0.12
N PHE A 11 -9.61 27.16 -0.94
CA PHE A 11 -8.25 27.32 -1.43
C PHE A 11 -8.12 28.56 -2.33
N ALA A 12 -8.97 28.70 -3.35
CA ALA A 12 -9.01 29.88 -4.22
C ALA A 12 -9.25 31.19 -3.44
N ARG A 13 -10.17 31.18 -2.46
CA ARG A 13 -10.37 32.34 -1.54
C ARG A 13 -9.10 32.68 -0.76
N THR A 14 -8.43 31.67 -0.23
CA THR A 14 -7.17 31.86 0.53
C THR A 14 -6.07 32.45 -0.36
N LEU A 15 -5.95 31.99 -1.60
CA LEU A 15 -5.00 32.51 -2.58
C LEU A 15 -5.27 33.98 -2.93
N ARG A 16 -6.54 34.36 -3.13
CA ARG A 16 -6.91 35.77 -3.33
C ARG A 16 -6.61 36.63 -2.10
N GLU A 17 -7.07 36.19 -0.94
CA GLU A 17 -7.06 37.02 0.26
C GLU A 17 -5.67 37.14 0.88
N LYS A 18 -4.92 36.03 0.93
CA LYS A 18 -3.62 35.96 1.61
C LYS A 18 -2.44 36.07 0.65
N ALA A 19 -2.52 35.46 -0.53
CA ALA A 19 -1.45 35.52 -1.53
C ALA A 19 -1.64 36.66 -2.55
N LYS A 20 -2.76 37.40 -2.47
CA LYS A 20 -3.08 38.56 -3.34
C LYS A 20 -3.07 38.23 -4.84
N LEU A 21 -3.37 36.98 -5.19
CA LEU A 21 -3.53 36.55 -6.58
C LEU A 21 -4.83 37.12 -7.17
N SER A 22 -4.84 37.35 -8.49
CA SER A 22 -6.07 37.73 -9.18
C SER A 22 -7.12 36.60 -9.06
N PRO A 23 -8.42 36.91 -9.25
CA PRO A 23 -9.45 35.88 -9.27
C PRO A 23 -9.15 34.75 -10.23
N GLU A 24 -8.73 35.08 -11.46
CA GLU A 24 -8.43 34.11 -12.51
C GLU A 24 -7.23 33.24 -12.14
N GLN A 25 -6.18 33.82 -11.55
CA GLN A 25 -5.00 33.08 -11.10
C GLN A 25 -5.31 32.14 -9.93
N ALA A 26 -6.10 32.61 -8.98
CA ALA A 26 -6.47 31.82 -7.81
C ALA A 26 -7.38 30.64 -8.17
N GLU A 27 -8.32 30.87 -9.10
CA GLU A 27 -9.23 29.83 -9.60
C GLU A 27 -8.46 28.82 -10.47
N GLY A 28 -7.65 29.30 -11.42
CA GLY A 28 -6.82 28.40 -12.25
C GLY A 28 -5.83 27.55 -11.45
N LEU A 29 -5.22 28.11 -10.40
CA LEU A 29 -4.34 27.34 -9.51
C LEU A 29 -5.11 26.34 -8.65
N ALA A 30 -6.31 26.70 -8.20
CA ALA A 30 -7.15 25.81 -7.41
C ALA A 30 -7.63 24.61 -8.25
N ASP A 31 -8.01 24.84 -9.51
CA ASP A 31 -8.42 23.79 -10.42
C ASP A 31 -7.27 22.85 -10.77
N ALA A 32 -6.08 23.38 -11.12
CA ALA A 32 -4.90 22.56 -11.39
C ALA A 32 -4.48 21.71 -10.17
N MET A 33 -4.60 22.25 -8.95
CA MET A 33 -4.35 21.50 -7.72
C MET A 33 -5.41 20.42 -7.48
N ALA A 34 -6.69 20.72 -7.76
CA ALA A 34 -7.77 19.76 -7.62
C ALA A 34 -7.60 18.58 -8.59
N GLU A 35 -7.22 18.84 -9.84
CA GLU A 35 -6.92 17.80 -10.83
C GLU A 35 -5.71 16.95 -10.42
N ALA A 36 -4.62 17.58 -9.97
CA ALA A 36 -3.44 16.86 -9.50
C ALA A 36 -3.72 15.96 -8.29
N LEU A 37 -4.64 16.37 -7.40
CA LEU A 37 -5.06 15.61 -6.23
C LEU A 37 -6.18 14.58 -6.54
N GLN A 38 -6.87 14.70 -7.68
CA GLN A 38 -7.82 13.69 -8.16
C GLN A 38 -7.16 12.53 -8.91
N GLY A 39 -5.85 12.65 -9.22
CA GLY A 39 -5.06 11.53 -9.74
C GLY A 39 -5.05 10.32 -8.79
N ASP A 40 -4.56 9.18 -9.27
CA ASP A 40 -4.61 7.87 -8.61
C ASP A 40 -3.85 7.87 -7.26
N LEU A 41 -4.47 8.44 -6.24
CA LEU A 41 -3.92 8.60 -4.91
C LEU A 41 -3.96 7.25 -4.23
N VAL A 42 -2.80 6.58 -4.16
CA VAL A 42 -2.63 5.39 -3.32
C VAL A 42 -3.02 5.74 -1.89
N THR A 43 -4.14 5.18 -1.43
CA THR A 43 -4.63 5.43 -0.08
C THR A 43 -3.89 4.56 0.92
N LYS A 44 -3.99 4.92 2.21
CA LYS A 44 -3.52 4.03 3.30
C LYS A 44 -4.21 2.67 3.27
N ALA A 45 -5.42 2.58 2.69
CA ALA A 45 -6.14 1.32 2.54
C ALA A 45 -5.44 0.44 1.50
N ASP A 46 -5.07 1.01 0.36
CA ASP A 46 -4.39 0.32 -0.74
C ASP A 46 -3.02 -0.19 -0.29
N LEU A 47 -2.28 0.63 0.47
CA LEU A 47 -1.02 0.20 1.09
C LEU A 47 -1.21 -0.95 2.07
N ARG A 48 -2.26 -0.92 2.89
CA ARG A 48 -2.56 -2.01 3.84
C ARG A 48 -2.98 -3.29 3.11
N ALA A 49 -3.74 -3.18 2.04
CA ALA A 49 -4.13 -4.30 1.20
C ALA A 49 -2.90 -4.95 0.56
N GLY A 50 -2.03 -4.17 -0.08
CA GLY A 50 -0.78 -4.67 -0.66
C GLY A 50 0.14 -5.31 0.39
N LEU A 51 0.26 -4.71 1.57
CA LEU A 51 1.05 -5.29 2.67
C LEU A 51 0.47 -6.61 3.18
N ALA A 52 -0.86 -6.72 3.29
CA ALA A 52 -1.52 -7.95 3.71
C ALA A 52 -1.31 -9.07 2.68
N ASP A 53 -1.37 -8.73 1.39
CA ASP A 53 -1.14 -9.66 0.29
C ASP A 53 0.30 -10.20 0.33
N THR A 54 1.31 -9.32 0.38
CA THR A 54 2.73 -9.72 0.52
C THR A 54 2.96 -10.58 1.77
N ARG A 55 2.33 -10.23 2.90
CA ARG A 55 2.42 -11.04 4.13
C ARG A 55 1.85 -12.44 3.92
N SER A 56 0.74 -12.56 3.19
CA SER A 56 0.11 -13.85 2.90
C SER A 56 1.01 -14.73 2.03
N GLU A 57 1.69 -14.17 1.03
CA GLU A 57 2.62 -14.89 0.17
C GLU A 57 3.82 -15.41 0.94
N ILE A 58 4.40 -14.57 1.81
CA ILE A 58 5.50 -14.96 2.69
C ILE A 58 5.07 -16.13 3.57
N VAL A 59 3.90 -16.04 4.22
CA VAL A 59 3.38 -17.11 5.07
C VAL A 59 3.16 -18.40 4.27
N ARG A 60 2.62 -18.31 3.05
CA ARG A 60 2.40 -19.47 2.18
C ARG A 60 3.71 -20.19 1.84
N TRP A 61 4.71 -19.45 1.38
CA TRP A 61 6.00 -20.03 0.98
C TRP A 61 6.78 -20.57 2.18
N VAL A 62 6.84 -19.83 3.28
CA VAL A 62 7.51 -20.28 4.51
C VAL A 62 6.83 -21.53 5.09
N GLY A 63 5.49 -21.55 5.11
CA GLY A 63 4.73 -22.73 5.54
C GLY A 63 5.03 -23.97 4.69
N GLY A 64 5.11 -23.80 3.38
CA GLY A 64 5.50 -24.87 2.45
C GLY A 64 6.92 -25.39 2.70
N LEU A 65 7.89 -24.50 2.93
CA LEU A 65 9.27 -24.89 3.22
C LEU A 65 9.40 -25.63 4.56
N ILE A 66 8.72 -25.15 5.62
CA ILE A 66 8.70 -25.83 6.93
C ILE A 66 8.10 -27.23 6.82
N GLY A 67 6.99 -27.36 6.07
CA GLY A 67 6.36 -28.65 5.82
C GLY A 67 7.27 -29.60 5.07
N PHE A 68 7.89 -29.14 3.98
CA PHE A 68 8.86 -29.92 3.20
C PHE A 68 10.07 -30.35 4.04
N GLN A 69 10.68 -29.42 4.78
CA GLN A 69 11.81 -29.71 5.66
C GLN A 69 11.46 -30.78 6.69
N THR A 70 10.27 -30.71 7.29
CA THR A 70 9.81 -31.68 8.28
C THR A 70 9.71 -33.08 7.67
N LEU A 71 9.12 -33.21 6.49
CA LEU A 71 9.03 -34.48 5.76
C LEU A 71 10.41 -35.03 5.38
N ALA A 72 11.32 -34.15 4.91
CA ALA A 72 12.68 -34.53 4.56
C ALA A 72 13.46 -35.06 5.77
N VAL A 73 13.34 -34.40 6.93
CA VAL A 73 13.98 -34.84 8.18
C VAL A 73 13.43 -36.19 8.63
N ILE A 74 12.11 -36.38 8.61
CA ILE A 74 11.49 -37.67 8.95
C ILE A 74 11.99 -38.77 8.01
N GLY A 75 12.01 -38.51 6.70
CA GLY A 75 12.52 -39.45 5.70
C GLY A 75 13.98 -39.83 5.94
N ALA A 76 14.83 -38.86 6.26
CA ALA A 76 16.24 -39.09 6.58
C ALA A 76 16.41 -39.96 7.83
N VAL A 77 15.64 -39.70 8.89
CA VAL A 77 15.68 -40.51 10.13
C VAL A 77 15.26 -41.95 9.85
N VAL A 78 14.18 -42.18 9.09
CA VAL A 78 13.72 -43.52 8.73
C VAL A 78 14.74 -44.26 7.87
N ALA A 79 15.35 -43.57 6.89
CA ALA A 79 16.39 -44.15 6.05
C ALA A 79 17.60 -44.59 6.88
N LEU A 80 18.04 -43.76 7.83
CA LEU A 80 19.14 -44.08 8.73
C LEU A 80 18.82 -45.28 9.63
N ALA A 81 17.60 -45.36 10.17
CA ALA A 81 17.17 -46.48 11.01
C ALA A 81 17.05 -47.82 10.24
N ARG A 82 16.92 -47.78 8.92
CA ARG A 82 16.82 -48.96 8.05
C ARG A 82 18.12 -49.29 7.32
N ALA A 83 19.16 -48.48 7.46
CA ALA A 83 20.46 -48.78 6.89
C ALA A 83 21.00 -50.05 7.54
N PRO A 84 21.40 -51.08 6.75
CA PRO A 84 22.08 -52.24 7.31
C PRO A 84 23.39 -51.78 7.98
N HIS A 85 23.61 -52.22 9.22
CA HIS A 85 24.87 -51.99 9.95
C HIS A 85 26.06 -52.64 9.24
#